data_AF-A0A2S4L657-F1
#
_entry.id   AF-A0A2S4L657-F1
#
_cell.length_a   1.000
_cell.length_b   1.000
_cell.length_c   1.000
_cell.angle_alpha   90.00
_cell.angle_beta   90.00
_cell.angle_gamma   90.00
#
_symmetry.space_group_name_H-M   'P 1'
#
loop_
_entity.id
_entity.type
_entity.pdbx_description
1 polymer ?
#
loop_
_entity_poly.entity_id
_entity_poly.type
_entity_poly.pdbx_seq_one_letter_code
_entity_poly.pdbx_strand_id
1 'polypeptide(L)'
;MPDALSTTVPIWCTVLNLALLPAHPLSAALFLPPHLLPSTHAHVAALIPSFVAALRALDLALPTALTKPLRPLWVTPDSLPEPRAGAGGALFDEYRPVICCTASRRVVGSEVDEAGYVQGAADDTENWACGLTPAVFWAHVDELLAAPEADLPALISQLVSQHESLRRDPSPASYKRLTPQISVCHLPLSPPTTPTTCHIALTTASTPKDAWLKSPTCLEAGLGKSKTASRNLRLALPDMCAFAAGFLGKGPSSGDGPRQVVVACDSGKDLSVGAALALSCHLFDDGGRLRVPGEAASFTKALVKARLGAIMTAYPEANPSRQTLQSVNSFLMDWRR
;
A
#
# COMPACT_ATOMS: atom_id res chain seq x y z
N MET A 1 -2.03 7.01 25.41
CA MET A 1 -1.39 6.35 24.25
C MET A 1 -2.44 5.47 23.60
N PRO A 2 -2.57 5.50 22.26
CA PRO A 2 -3.40 4.56 21.49
C PRO A 2 -3.02 3.10 21.76
N ASP A 3 -3.96 2.29 22.25
CA ASP A 3 -3.67 0.90 22.64
C ASP A 3 -3.19 0.04 21.46
N ALA A 4 -3.86 0.12 20.30
CA ALA A 4 -3.54 -0.66 19.11
C ALA A 4 -2.12 -0.43 18.55
N LEU A 5 -1.59 0.80 18.68
CA LEU A 5 -0.26 1.15 18.19
C LEU A 5 0.83 0.96 19.25
N SER A 6 0.44 0.89 20.53
CA SER A 6 1.34 0.80 21.68
C SER A 6 2.25 -0.43 21.65
N THR A 7 1.76 -1.53 21.07
CA THR A 7 2.51 -2.78 20.86
C THR A 7 3.02 -2.90 19.43
N THR A 8 2.23 -2.46 18.45
CA THR A 8 2.52 -2.59 17.02
C THR A 8 3.78 -1.84 16.59
N VAL A 9 3.95 -0.57 16.99
CA VAL A 9 5.13 0.21 16.58
C VAL A 9 6.43 -0.35 17.18
N PRO A 10 6.50 -0.71 18.49
CA PRO A 10 7.65 -1.43 19.03
C PRO A 10 7.97 -2.74 18.32
N ILE A 11 6.94 -3.53 17.94
CA ILE A 11 7.14 -4.75 17.15
C ILE A 11 7.80 -4.41 15.81
N TRP A 12 7.26 -3.45 15.05
CA TRP A 12 7.83 -3.05 13.76
C TRP A 12 9.27 -2.57 13.88
N CYS A 13 9.57 -1.72 14.87
CA CYS A 13 10.92 -1.24 15.12
C CYS A 13 11.88 -2.41 15.39
N THR A 14 11.50 -3.33 16.27
CA THR A 14 12.34 -4.48 16.66
C THR A 14 12.58 -5.42 15.48
N VAL A 15 11.53 -5.72 14.71
CA VAL A 15 11.62 -6.58 13.52
C VAL A 15 12.53 -5.95 12.45
N LEU A 16 12.38 -4.66 12.18
CA LEU A 16 13.26 -3.95 11.23
C LEU A 16 14.70 -3.89 11.75
N ASN A 17 14.92 -3.64 13.04
CA ASN A 17 16.27 -3.64 13.61
C ASN A 17 16.96 -4.99 13.45
N LEU A 18 16.27 -6.09 13.75
CA LEU A 18 16.80 -7.45 13.58
C LEU A 18 17.03 -7.83 12.11
N ALA A 19 16.25 -7.26 11.19
CA ALA A 19 16.40 -7.50 9.76
C ALA A 19 17.55 -6.68 9.14
N LEU A 20 17.67 -5.40 9.50
CA LEU A 20 18.59 -4.44 8.88
C LEU A 20 19.93 -4.32 9.62
N LEU A 21 19.93 -4.50 10.94
CA LEU A 21 21.09 -4.34 11.82
C LEU A 21 21.29 -5.56 12.74
N PRO A 22 21.40 -6.80 12.21
CA PRO A 22 21.41 -8.01 13.03
C PRO A 22 22.61 -8.11 13.99
N ALA A 23 23.74 -7.47 13.67
CA ALA A 23 24.94 -7.47 14.50
C ALA A 23 24.92 -6.41 15.62
N HIS A 24 23.98 -5.47 15.59
CA HIS A 24 23.93 -4.39 16.57
C HIS A 24 23.31 -4.88 17.88
N PRO A 25 23.95 -4.65 19.05
CA PRO A 25 23.51 -5.24 20.33
C PRO A 25 22.11 -4.80 20.76
N LEU A 26 21.72 -3.58 20.40
CA LEU A 26 20.40 -3.03 20.72
C LEU A 26 19.29 -3.43 19.74
N SER A 27 19.59 -4.21 18.68
CA SER A 27 18.57 -4.57 17.69
C SER A 27 17.48 -5.50 18.23
N ALA A 28 17.81 -6.33 19.21
CA ALA A 28 16.86 -7.20 19.89
C ALA A 28 16.06 -6.48 21.00
N ALA A 29 16.37 -5.22 21.29
CA ALA A 29 15.70 -4.48 22.36
C ALA A 29 14.27 -4.13 21.95
N LEU A 30 13.30 -4.75 22.63
CA LEU A 30 11.88 -4.52 22.44
C LEU A 30 11.39 -3.45 23.42
N PHE A 31 11.10 -2.25 22.92
CA PHE A 31 10.70 -1.09 23.72
C PHE A 31 9.17 -0.99 23.87
N LEU A 32 8.58 -1.97 24.57
CA LEU A 32 7.16 -1.94 24.90
C LEU A 32 6.86 -0.94 26.04
N PRO A 33 5.65 -0.36 26.08
CA PRO A 33 5.22 0.52 27.16
C PRO A 33 5.31 -0.14 28.55
N PRO A 34 5.79 0.60 29.58
CA PRO A 34 6.07 0.03 30.89
C PRO A 34 4.83 -0.39 31.68
N HIS A 35 3.64 0.13 31.33
CA HIS A 35 2.40 -0.25 32.00
C HIS A 35 1.81 -1.58 31.50
N LEU A 36 2.31 -2.12 30.39
CA LEU A 36 1.88 -3.44 29.92
C LEU A 36 2.39 -4.52 30.89
N LEU A 37 1.54 -5.52 31.14
CA LEU A 37 1.86 -6.61 32.05
C LEU A 37 3.10 -7.40 31.57
N PRO A 38 3.94 -7.94 32.47
CA PRO A 38 5.09 -8.76 32.09
C PRO A 38 4.72 -9.96 31.20
N SER A 39 3.52 -10.53 31.37
CA SER A 39 3.00 -11.59 30.51
C SER A 39 2.79 -11.13 29.06
N THR A 40 2.27 -9.92 28.87
CA THR A 40 2.13 -9.30 27.54
C THR A 40 3.50 -9.07 26.90
N HIS A 41 4.47 -8.58 27.67
CA HIS A 41 5.85 -8.42 27.18
C HIS A 41 6.44 -9.75 26.70
N ALA A 42 6.29 -10.82 27.50
CA ALA A 42 6.78 -12.15 27.14
C ALA A 42 6.08 -12.71 25.89
N HIS A 43 4.75 -12.55 25.78
CA HIS A 43 4.00 -13.02 24.63
C HIS A 43 4.42 -12.31 23.33
N VAL A 44 4.54 -10.97 23.36
CA VAL A 44 4.97 -10.20 22.20
C VAL A 44 6.42 -10.55 21.82
N ALA A 45 7.33 -10.66 22.78
CA ALA A 45 8.72 -11.04 22.54
C ALA A 45 8.83 -12.41 21.83
N ALA A 46 8.00 -13.38 22.22
CA ALA A 46 7.97 -14.70 21.61
C ALA A 46 7.52 -14.71 20.14
N LEU A 47 6.75 -13.69 19.71
CA LEU A 47 6.29 -13.57 18.31
C LEU A 47 7.35 -12.95 17.39
N ILE A 48 8.28 -12.16 17.91
CA ILE A 48 9.27 -11.41 17.10
C ILE A 48 10.03 -12.29 16.10
N PRO A 49 10.56 -13.48 16.45
CA PRO A 49 11.27 -14.31 15.48
C PRO A 49 10.39 -14.71 14.28
N SER A 50 9.11 -14.97 14.51
CA SER A 50 8.17 -15.33 13.44
C SER A 50 7.90 -14.16 12.48
N PHE A 51 7.84 -12.93 13.00
CA PHE A 51 7.68 -11.74 12.18
C PHE A 51 8.94 -11.39 11.39
N VAL A 52 10.12 -11.58 11.97
CA VAL A 52 11.40 -11.46 11.24
C VAL A 52 11.47 -12.49 10.11
N ALA A 53 11.08 -13.74 10.37
CA ALA A 53 11.02 -14.78 9.33
C ALA A 53 10.01 -14.42 8.24
N ALA A 54 8.83 -13.90 8.61
CA ALA A 54 7.82 -13.47 7.65
C ALA A 54 8.29 -12.31 6.76
N LEU A 55 8.99 -11.30 7.33
CA LEU A 55 9.57 -10.21 6.57
C LEU A 55 10.63 -10.71 5.58
N ARG A 56 11.54 -11.58 6.03
CA ARG A 56 12.58 -12.17 5.16
C ARG A 56 11.98 -13.00 4.03
N ALA A 57 10.88 -13.72 4.29
CA ALA A 57 10.18 -14.50 3.28
C ALA A 57 9.50 -13.65 2.18
N LEU A 58 9.36 -12.33 2.36
CA LEU A 58 8.89 -11.44 1.31
C LEU A 58 9.96 -11.16 0.24
N ASP A 59 11.23 -11.45 0.52
CA ASP A 59 12.37 -11.25 -0.39
C ASP A 59 12.43 -9.82 -0.98
N LEU A 60 12.17 -8.83 -0.13
CA LEU A 60 12.18 -7.42 -0.53
C LEU A 60 13.61 -6.87 -0.50
N ALA A 61 13.91 -5.97 -1.43
CA ALA A 61 15.11 -5.15 -1.37
C ALA A 61 14.99 -4.14 -0.21
N LEU A 62 15.45 -4.56 0.97
CA LEU A 62 15.39 -3.74 2.17
C LEU A 62 16.42 -2.59 2.14
N PRO A 63 16.10 -1.43 2.74
CA PRO A 63 16.99 -0.27 2.74
C PRO A 63 18.24 -0.51 3.59
N THR A 64 19.40 -0.10 3.09
CA THR A 64 20.69 -0.21 3.79
C THR A 64 21.11 1.07 4.53
N ALA A 65 20.31 2.13 4.43
CA ALA A 65 20.62 3.46 4.98
C ALA A 65 20.47 3.55 6.51
N LEU A 66 19.82 2.57 7.15
CA LEU A 66 19.63 2.58 8.60
C LEU A 66 20.96 2.22 9.29
N THR A 67 21.53 3.15 10.04
CA THR A 67 22.83 2.97 10.73
C THR A 67 22.70 2.76 12.24
N LYS A 68 21.54 3.06 12.82
CA LYS A 68 21.24 2.91 14.25
C LYS A 68 19.87 2.25 14.41
N PRO A 69 19.64 1.43 15.47
CA PRO A 69 18.35 0.82 15.71
C PRO A 69 17.24 1.84 15.91
N LEU A 70 16.07 1.56 15.36
CA LEU A 70 14.83 2.27 15.57
C LEU A 70 14.36 2.10 17.01
N ARG A 71 13.98 3.21 17.66
CA ARG A 71 13.38 3.19 19.00
C ARG A 71 12.09 4.02 19.02
N PRO A 72 10.93 3.43 19.33
CA PRO A 72 9.70 4.18 19.48
C PRO A 72 9.74 5.05 20.74
N LEU A 73 9.25 6.29 20.61
CA LEU A 73 9.09 7.24 21.71
C LEU A 73 7.69 7.85 21.63
N TRP A 74 6.92 7.71 22.68
CA TRP A 74 5.58 8.27 22.76
C TRP A 74 5.62 9.67 23.36
N VAL A 75 5.06 10.64 22.63
CA VAL A 75 4.89 12.02 23.10
C VAL A 75 3.38 12.26 23.23
N THR A 76 2.94 12.53 24.44
CA THR A 76 1.55 12.82 24.81
C THR A 76 1.46 14.23 25.40
N PRO A 77 0.25 14.83 25.54
CA PRO A 77 0.10 16.13 26.18
C PRO A 77 0.64 16.14 27.62
N ASP A 78 0.53 15.01 28.32
CA ASP A 78 1.06 14.82 29.68
C ASP A 78 2.58 14.60 29.73
N SER A 79 3.22 14.34 28.58
CA SER A 79 4.64 14.00 28.49
C SER A 79 5.46 15.06 27.75
N LEU A 80 4.95 16.30 27.63
CA LEU A 80 5.70 17.41 27.06
C LEU A 80 7.05 17.51 27.79
N PRO A 81 8.18 17.24 27.12
CA PRO A 81 9.47 17.38 27.75
C PRO A 81 9.67 18.87 28.04
N GLU A 82 9.97 19.22 29.29
CA GLU A 82 10.56 20.53 29.55
C GLU A 82 11.79 20.67 28.64
N PRO A 83 11.95 21.80 27.92
CA PRO A 83 13.12 22.00 27.09
C PRO A 83 14.34 21.89 28.00
N ARG A 84 15.11 20.81 27.86
CA ARG A 84 16.36 20.61 28.58
C ARG A 84 17.35 21.67 28.11
N ALA A 85 17.28 22.86 28.72
CA ALA A 85 18.33 23.84 28.66
C ALA A 85 19.56 23.22 29.31
N GLY A 86 20.56 22.81 28.50
CA GLY A 86 21.90 22.52 29.01
C GLY A 86 22.63 21.28 28.52
N ALA A 87 22.06 20.41 27.67
CA ALA A 87 22.82 19.28 27.12
C ALA A 87 23.11 19.49 25.64
N GLY A 88 24.27 20.10 25.31
CA GLY A 88 24.77 20.26 23.94
C GLY A 88 25.20 18.95 23.24
N GLY A 89 24.69 17.79 23.69
CA GLY A 89 24.89 16.49 23.04
C GLY A 89 23.74 16.19 22.07
N ALA A 90 24.00 15.36 21.06
CA ALA A 90 22.92 14.89 20.19
C ALA A 90 21.92 14.06 21.02
N LEU A 91 20.64 14.45 21.04
CA LEU A 91 19.60 13.81 21.88
C LEU A 91 19.46 12.29 21.66
N PHE A 92 19.99 11.73 20.56
CA PHE A 92 19.78 10.35 20.14
C PHE A 92 21.06 9.74 19.53
N ASP A 93 22.09 9.55 20.37
CA ASP A 93 23.36 8.97 19.92
C ASP A 93 23.30 7.45 19.67
N GLU A 94 22.48 6.72 20.43
CA GLU A 94 22.43 5.25 20.34
C GLU A 94 21.32 4.72 19.41
N TYR A 95 20.32 5.56 19.11
CA TYR A 95 19.11 5.14 18.41
C TYR A 95 18.68 6.13 17.33
N ARG A 96 17.91 5.64 16.37
CA ARG A 96 17.10 6.47 15.48
C ARG A 96 15.67 6.54 16.07
N PRO A 97 15.22 7.68 16.60
CA PRO A 97 13.92 7.75 17.25
C PRO A 97 12.79 7.66 16.23
N VAL A 98 11.74 6.91 16.57
CA VAL A 98 10.44 6.90 15.90
C VAL A 98 9.47 7.60 16.85
N ILE A 99 9.16 8.86 16.56
CA ILE A 99 8.32 9.69 17.43
C ILE A 99 6.84 9.40 17.15
N CYS A 100 6.17 8.77 18.11
CA CYS A 100 4.74 8.53 18.11
C CYS A 100 4.06 9.66 18.89
N CYS A 101 3.60 10.69 18.20
CA CYS A 101 2.94 11.85 18.81
C CYS A 101 1.43 11.63 18.90
N THR A 102 0.84 11.91 20.06
CA THR A 102 -0.60 12.05 20.25
C THR A 102 -0.89 13.45 20.76
N ALA A 103 -1.58 14.26 19.96
CA ALA A 103 -2.04 15.58 20.38
C ALA A 103 -3.43 15.54 21.05
N SER A 104 -4.17 14.45 20.85
CA SER A 104 -5.54 14.29 21.34
C SER A 104 -5.61 14.02 22.84
N ARG A 105 -6.63 14.58 23.48
CA ARG A 105 -6.99 14.24 24.87
C ARG A 105 -7.52 12.80 24.95
N ARG A 106 -7.28 12.15 26.09
CA ARG A 106 -7.94 10.89 26.45
C ARG A 106 -9.33 11.22 27.00
N VAL A 107 -10.36 10.61 26.43
CA VAL A 107 -11.75 10.73 26.88
C VAL A 107 -12.11 9.47 27.66
N VAL A 108 -12.37 9.61 28.95
CA VAL A 108 -12.81 8.51 29.83
C VAL A 108 -14.33 8.42 29.79
N GLY A 109 -14.90 7.23 29.66
CA GLY A 109 -16.36 7.01 29.70
C GLY A 109 -17.10 7.06 28.36
N SER A 110 -16.40 6.95 27.22
CA SER A 110 -17.06 6.65 25.93
C SER A 110 -17.53 5.19 25.91
N GLU A 111 -18.70 4.91 25.31
CA GLU A 111 -19.49 3.66 25.38
C GLU A 111 -18.79 2.34 25.03
N VAL A 112 -17.51 2.36 24.66
CA VAL A 112 -16.75 1.19 24.17
C VAL A 112 -15.62 0.76 25.11
N ASP A 113 -15.17 1.59 26.08
CA ASP A 113 -14.11 1.15 27.01
C ASP A 113 -14.04 1.98 28.31
N GLU A 114 -14.14 1.32 29.47
CA GLU A 114 -13.86 1.94 30.78
C GLU A 114 -12.40 2.42 30.88
N ALA A 115 -11.50 1.86 30.06
CA ALA A 115 -10.11 2.30 29.95
C ALA A 115 -9.95 3.63 29.20
N GLY A 116 -11.00 4.19 28.58
CA GLY A 116 -10.96 5.49 27.90
C GLY A 116 -10.25 5.48 26.54
N TYR A 117 -10.77 6.28 25.62
CA TYR A 117 -10.37 6.32 24.21
C TYR A 117 -9.56 7.59 23.91
N VAL A 118 -8.57 7.48 23.02
CA VAL A 118 -7.85 8.64 22.46
C VAL A 118 -8.44 8.94 21.09
N GLN A 119 -8.99 10.14 20.90
CA GLN A 119 -9.60 10.52 19.63
C GLN A 119 -8.58 10.51 18.48
N GLY A 120 -8.93 9.88 17.35
CA GLY A 120 -8.01 9.71 16.22
C GLY A 120 -6.96 8.60 16.43
N ALA A 121 -7.12 7.75 17.44
CA ALA A 121 -6.27 6.57 17.66
C ALA A 121 -6.49 5.44 16.65
N ALA A 122 -7.51 5.56 15.79
CA ALA A 122 -7.77 4.60 14.73
C ALA A 122 -6.92 4.92 13.49
N ASP A 123 -6.39 3.87 12.87
CA ASP A 123 -5.66 3.92 11.59
C ASP A 123 -6.65 4.01 10.42
N ASP A 124 -7.48 5.06 10.44
CA ASP A 124 -8.59 5.27 9.50
C ASP A 124 -8.63 6.71 8.98
N THR A 125 -7.44 7.28 8.74
CA THR A 125 -7.24 8.65 8.26
C THR A 125 -8.13 9.01 7.07
N GLU A 126 -8.46 8.05 6.21
CA GLU A 126 -9.36 8.22 5.08
C GLU A 126 -10.79 8.64 5.48
N ASN A 127 -11.25 8.27 6.68
CA ASN A 127 -12.60 8.58 7.17
C ASN A 127 -12.72 10.00 7.74
N TRP A 128 -11.64 10.60 8.21
CA TRP A 128 -11.67 11.90 8.90
C TRP A 128 -10.83 12.98 8.22
N ALA A 129 -9.88 12.64 7.35
CA ALA A 129 -9.05 13.63 6.65
C ALA A 129 -9.78 14.34 5.49
N CYS A 130 -10.99 13.91 5.10
CA CYS A 130 -11.74 14.49 3.96
C CYS A 130 -10.92 14.59 2.65
N GLY A 131 -9.98 13.66 2.42
CA GLY A 131 -9.08 13.68 1.25
C GLY A 131 -7.90 14.63 1.36
N LEU A 132 -7.70 15.31 2.50
CA LEU A 132 -6.56 16.19 2.74
C LEU A 132 -5.26 15.39 2.68
N THR A 133 -4.36 15.79 1.78
CA THR A 133 -3.03 15.19 1.66
C THR A 133 -1.99 16.05 2.37
N PRO A 134 -0.82 15.49 2.77
CA PRO A 134 0.24 16.28 3.38
C PRO A 134 0.68 17.48 2.53
N ALA A 135 0.74 17.31 1.21
CA ALA A 135 1.12 18.39 0.30
C ALA A 135 0.11 19.56 0.33
N VAL A 136 -1.19 19.24 0.36
CA VAL A 136 -2.25 20.26 0.46
C VAL A 136 -2.23 20.90 1.85
N PHE A 137 -2.09 20.11 2.92
CA PHE A 137 -2.01 20.64 4.28
C PHE A 137 -0.86 21.63 4.44
N TRP A 138 0.36 21.26 4.06
CA TRP A 138 1.53 22.13 4.24
C TRP A 138 1.51 23.37 3.36
N ALA A 139 0.87 23.32 2.19
CA ALA A 139 0.70 24.48 1.33
C ALA A 139 -0.33 25.49 1.87
N HIS A 140 -1.27 25.04 2.72
CA HIS A 140 -2.38 25.83 3.24
C HIS A 140 -2.45 25.82 4.78
N VAL A 141 -1.31 25.63 5.44
CA VAL A 141 -1.27 25.35 6.89
C VAL A 141 -1.87 26.49 7.72
N ASP A 142 -1.55 27.75 7.40
CA ASP A 142 -2.05 28.90 8.15
C ASP A 142 -3.56 29.08 7.97
N GLU A 143 -4.07 28.86 6.75
CA GLU A 143 -5.49 28.93 6.43
C GLU A 143 -6.28 27.84 7.16
N LEU A 144 -5.77 26.61 7.11
CA LEU A 144 -6.38 25.46 7.78
C LEU A 144 -6.36 25.59 9.30
N LEU A 145 -5.28 26.11 9.90
CA LEU A 145 -5.18 26.28 11.35
C LEU A 145 -5.96 27.50 11.87
N ALA A 146 -6.24 28.50 11.03
CA ALA A 146 -7.04 29.66 11.39
C ALA A 146 -8.56 29.43 11.23
N ALA A 147 -8.96 28.45 10.42
CA ALA A 147 -10.36 28.16 10.15
C ALA A 147 -11.10 27.56 11.37
N PRO A 148 -12.35 27.95 11.63
CA PRO A 148 -13.19 27.28 12.62
C PRO A 148 -13.41 25.80 12.28
N GLU A 149 -13.51 24.94 13.31
CA GLU A 149 -13.67 23.49 13.13
C GLU A 149 -14.88 23.12 12.26
N ALA A 150 -15.99 23.87 12.37
CA ALA A 150 -17.20 23.65 11.59
C ALA A 150 -17.01 23.89 10.08
N ASP A 151 -16.05 24.74 9.70
CA ASP A 151 -15.80 25.14 8.31
C ASP A 151 -14.73 24.27 7.65
N LEU A 152 -13.93 23.53 8.45
CA LEU A 152 -12.84 22.69 7.96
C LEU A 152 -13.25 21.68 6.89
N PRO A 153 -14.36 20.93 7.00
CA PRO A 153 -14.71 19.94 5.97
C PRO A 153 -14.96 20.57 4.59
N ALA A 154 -15.60 21.74 4.56
CA ALA A 154 -15.86 22.48 3.33
C ALA A 154 -14.58 23.08 2.75
N LEU A 155 -13.75 23.69 3.60
CA LEU A 155 -12.45 24.24 3.22
C LEU A 155 -11.52 23.15 2.65
N ILE A 156 -11.38 22.02 3.34
CA ILE A 156 -10.58 20.89 2.88
C ILE A 156 -11.06 20.41 1.51
N SER A 157 -12.38 20.22 1.34
CA SER A 157 -12.96 19.79 0.08
C SER A 157 -12.62 20.76 -1.06
N GLN A 158 -12.69 22.06 -0.80
CA GLN A 158 -12.30 23.10 -1.75
C GLN A 158 -10.81 23.01 -2.11
N LEU A 159 -9.92 22.98 -1.11
CA LEU A 159 -8.47 22.94 -1.33
C LEU A 159 -8.02 21.68 -2.08
N VAL A 160 -8.58 20.52 -1.74
CA VAL A 160 -8.32 19.27 -2.44
C VAL A 160 -8.76 19.37 -3.90
N SER A 161 -9.96 19.90 -4.17
CA SER A 161 -10.46 20.05 -5.54
C SER A 161 -9.62 21.01 -6.39
N GLN A 162 -9.12 22.11 -5.80
CA GLN A 162 -8.22 23.05 -6.45
C GLN A 162 -6.85 22.42 -6.72
N HIS A 163 -6.32 21.64 -5.77
CA HIS A 163 -5.07 20.94 -5.97
C HIS A 163 -5.19 19.87 -7.07
N GLU A 164 -6.31 19.15 -7.13
CA GLU A 164 -6.58 18.20 -8.20
C GLU A 164 -6.76 18.86 -9.57
N SER A 165 -7.37 20.04 -9.65
CA SER A 165 -7.52 20.76 -10.92
C SER A 165 -6.19 21.30 -11.44
N LEU A 166 -5.32 21.78 -10.54
CA LEU A 166 -3.94 22.18 -10.87
C LEU A 166 -3.07 21.00 -11.32
N ARG A 167 -3.31 19.79 -10.80
CA ARG A 167 -2.63 18.56 -11.26
C ARG A 167 -3.21 17.97 -12.53
N ARG A 168 -4.45 18.35 -12.90
CA ARG A 168 -5.11 17.99 -14.15
C ARG A 168 -4.60 18.82 -15.34
N ASP A 169 -3.33 19.16 -15.36
CA ASP A 169 -2.66 19.40 -16.62
C ASP A 169 -2.83 18.13 -17.49
N PRO A 170 -3.09 18.25 -18.80
CA PRO A 170 -3.27 17.13 -19.73
C PRO A 170 -1.94 16.40 -20.01
N SER A 171 -1.10 16.28 -18.99
CA SER A 171 0.04 15.38 -18.98
C SER A 171 -0.47 13.95 -19.21
N PRO A 172 0.22 13.15 -20.05
CA PRO A 172 -0.16 11.77 -20.30
C PRO A 172 -0.28 11.01 -18.97
N ALA A 173 -1.29 10.14 -18.86
CA ALA A 173 -1.57 9.37 -17.65
C ALA A 173 -0.26 8.86 -17.02
N SER A 174 0.08 9.37 -15.83
CA SER A 174 1.33 9.02 -15.15
C SER A 174 1.29 7.54 -14.78
N TYR A 175 1.87 6.69 -15.62
CA TYR A 175 1.98 5.26 -15.37
C TYR A 175 2.87 5.02 -14.14
N LYS A 176 2.35 4.25 -13.19
CA LYS A 176 3.10 3.72 -12.07
C LYS A 176 3.60 2.34 -12.46
N ARG A 177 4.90 2.24 -12.75
CA ARG A 177 5.54 0.98 -13.13
C ARG A 177 5.65 0.08 -11.90
N LEU A 178 5.02 -1.09 -11.96
CA LEU A 178 5.01 -2.06 -10.86
C LEU A 178 6.06 -3.16 -11.08
N THR A 179 6.21 -3.61 -12.32
CA THR A 179 7.22 -4.59 -12.74
C THR A 179 7.85 -4.13 -14.06
N PRO A 180 8.87 -4.83 -14.59
CA PRO A 180 9.45 -4.45 -15.86
C PRO A 180 8.46 -4.43 -17.03
N GLN A 181 7.36 -5.20 -16.98
CA GLN A 181 6.34 -5.32 -18.03
C GLN A 181 4.94 -4.84 -17.62
N ILE A 182 4.68 -4.54 -16.35
CA ILE A 182 3.33 -4.16 -15.86
C ILE A 182 3.38 -2.77 -15.24
N SER A 183 2.47 -1.91 -15.68
CA SER A 183 2.20 -0.60 -15.09
C SER A 183 0.73 -0.42 -14.76
N VAL A 184 0.41 0.49 -13.83
CA VAL A 184 -0.96 0.87 -13.49
C VAL A 184 -1.17 2.38 -13.57
N CYS A 185 -2.40 2.80 -13.78
CA CYS A 185 -2.80 4.20 -13.69
C CYS A 185 -4.30 4.35 -13.38
N HIS A 186 -4.74 5.60 -13.21
CA HIS A 186 -6.16 5.94 -13.11
C HIS A 186 -6.80 6.04 -14.49
N LEU A 187 -8.13 5.94 -14.54
CA LEU A 187 -8.92 6.26 -15.73
C LEU A 187 -9.16 7.79 -15.81
N PRO A 188 -9.37 8.37 -17.01
CA PRO A 188 -9.49 7.72 -18.32
C PRO A 188 -8.14 7.31 -18.91
N LEU A 189 -8.15 6.27 -19.74
CA LEU A 189 -6.97 5.77 -20.44
C LEU A 189 -7.11 6.08 -21.93
N SER A 190 -6.16 6.83 -22.50
CA SER A 190 -6.08 7.01 -23.95
C SER A 190 -5.78 5.66 -24.64
N PRO A 191 -6.18 5.45 -25.90
CA PRO A 191 -5.81 4.26 -26.64
C PRO A 191 -4.27 4.13 -26.74
N PRO A 192 -3.72 2.89 -26.82
CA PRO A 192 -2.29 2.69 -26.93
C PRO A 192 -1.75 3.38 -28.19
N THR A 193 -0.75 4.25 -28.02
CA THR A 193 -0.10 4.97 -29.12
C THR A 193 1.05 4.18 -29.75
N THR A 194 1.54 3.13 -29.06
CA THR A 194 2.66 2.31 -29.51
C THR A 194 2.23 0.85 -29.67
N PRO A 195 2.82 0.11 -30.64
CA PRO A 195 2.54 -1.32 -30.83
C PRO A 195 3.09 -2.19 -29.68
N THR A 196 3.96 -1.63 -28.84
CA THR A 196 4.59 -2.28 -27.69
C THR A 196 3.75 -2.21 -26.42
N THR A 197 2.61 -1.53 -26.42
CA THR A 197 1.77 -1.38 -25.23
C THR A 197 0.37 -1.94 -25.47
N CYS A 198 -0.13 -2.73 -24.51
CA CYS A 198 -1.56 -3.07 -24.44
C CYS A 198 -2.20 -2.54 -23.15
N HIS A 199 -3.48 -2.25 -23.25
CA HIS A 199 -4.28 -1.62 -22.21
C HIS A 199 -5.37 -2.56 -21.71
N ILE A 200 -5.54 -2.62 -20.39
CA ILE A 200 -6.64 -3.29 -19.69
C ILE A 200 -7.35 -2.23 -18.84
N ALA A 201 -8.52 -1.76 -19.29
CA ALA A 201 -9.31 -0.76 -18.59
C ALA A 201 -10.43 -1.43 -17.78
N LEU A 202 -10.49 -1.16 -16.47
CA LEU A 202 -11.48 -1.67 -15.53
C LEU A 202 -12.48 -0.56 -15.20
N THR A 203 -13.62 -0.55 -15.89
CA THR A 203 -14.60 0.54 -15.81
C THR A 203 -15.75 0.22 -14.87
N THR A 204 -16.44 1.25 -14.40
CA THR A 204 -17.56 1.10 -13.46
C THR A 204 -18.89 0.73 -14.10
N ALA A 205 -19.03 0.91 -15.41
CA ALA A 205 -20.25 0.55 -16.15
C ALA A 205 -20.21 -0.94 -16.44
N SER A 206 -21.18 -1.72 -15.97
CA SER A 206 -21.20 -3.17 -16.21
C SER A 206 -21.37 -3.44 -17.72
N THR A 207 -20.50 -4.27 -18.29
CA THR A 207 -20.55 -4.63 -19.73
C THR A 207 -20.49 -6.14 -19.90
N PRO A 208 -21.16 -6.69 -20.93
CA PRO A 208 -21.11 -8.12 -21.20
C PRO A 208 -19.73 -8.49 -21.79
N LYS A 209 -19.29 -9.73 -21.53
CA LYS A 209 -17.92 -10.20 -21.80
C LYS A 209 -17.52 -10.15 -23.28
N ASP A 210 -18.48 -10.41 -24.17
CA ASP A 210 -18.32 -10.34 -25.62
C ASP A 210 -17.97 -8.94 -26.11
N ALA A 211 -18.31 -7.89 -25.35
CA ALA A 211 -17.99 -6.51 -25.69
C ALA A 211 -16.65 -6.00 -25.11
N TRP A 212 -15.90 -6.83 -24.37
CA TRP A 212 -14.69 -6.38 -23.67
C TRP A 212 -13.49 -6.14 -24.59
N LEU A 213 -13.32 -6.97 -25.63
CA LEU A 213 -12.22 -6.81 -26.57
C LEU A 213 -12.52 -5.65 -27.53
N LYS A 214 -11.82 -4.53 -27.38
CA LYS A 214 -11.99 -3.35 -28.24
C LYS A 214 -11.03 -3.38 -29.43
N SER A 215 -9.82 -3.89 -29.21
CA SER A 215 -8.79 -4.07 -30.24
C SER A 215 -7.77 -5.12 -29.80
N PRO A 216 -6.83 -5.54 -30.68
CA PRO A 216 -5.73 -6.45 -30.30
C PRO A 216 -4.81 -5.93 -29.19
N THR A 217 -4.88 -4.64 -28.87
CA THR A 217 -4.08 -3.95 -27.85
C THR A 217 -4.94 -3.28 -26.77
N CYS A 218 -6.26 -3.43 -26.80
CA CYS A 218 -7.16 -2.81 -25.83
C CYS A 218 -8.28 -3.76 -25.40
N LEU A 219 -8.32 -4.04 -24.11
CA LEU A 219 -9.39 -4.74 -23.42
C LEU A 219 -10.04 -3.79 -22.41
N GLU A 220 -11.34 -3.61 -22.50
CA GLU A 220 -12.11 -2.77 -21.59
C GLU A 220 -13.20 -3.61 -20.91
N ALA A 221 -12.98 -3.94 -19.64
CA ALA A 221 -13.90 -4.74 -18.84
C ALA A 221 -14.69 -3.85 -17.89
N GLY A 222 -15.99 -3.79 -18.11
CA GLY A 222 -16.93 -3.10 -17.24
C GLY A 222 -17.34 -3.98 -16.06
N LEU A 223 -16.70 -3.79 -14.91
CA LEU A 223 -16.85 -4.70 -13.75
C LEU A 223 -17.92 -4.26 -12.75
N GLY A 224 -18.45 -3.04 -12.87
CA GLY A 224 -19.38 -2.47 -11.89
C GLY A 224 -18.68 -1.64 -10.82
N LYS A 225 -19.35 -1.40 -9.68
CA LYS A 225 -18.84 -0.55 -8.59
C LYS A 225 -18.56 -1.35 -7.32
N SER A 226 -17.59 -0.88 -6.54
CA SER A 226 -17.32 -1.33 -5.16
C SER A 226 -17.20 -2.86 -5.03
N LYS A 227 -17.88 -3.47 -4.05
CA LYS A 227 -17.82 -4.92 -3.78
C LYS A 227 -18.19 -5.78 -5.01
N THR A 228 -19.12 -5.32 -5.84
CA THR A 228 -19.51 -6.02 -7.07
C THR A 228 -18.36 -6.06 -8.07
N ALA A 229 -17.60 -4.96 -8.18
CA ALA A 229 -16.43 -4.89 -9.05
C ALA A 229 -15.35 -5.87 -8.61
N SER A 230 -15.03 -5.94 -7.31
CA SER A 230 -14.05 -6.91 -6.79
C SER A 230 -14.49 -8.35 -7.05
N ARG A 231 -15.78 -8.68 -6.91
CA ARG A 231 -16.29 -10.03 -7.24
C ARG A 231 -16.18 -10.34 -8.73
N ASN A 232 -16.57 -9.41 -9.58
CA ASN A 232 -16.52 -9.57 -11.03
C ASN A 232 -15.08 -9.61 -11.55
N LEU A 233 -14.14 -8.96 -10.87
CA LEU A 233 -12.71 -9.05 -11.17
C LEU A 233 -12.25 -10.51 -11.17
N ARG A 234 -12.63 -11.32 -10.15
CA ARG A 234 -12.29 -12.75 -10.10
C ARG A 234 -12.68 -13.49 -11.38
N LEU A 235 -13.87 -13.19 -11.91
CA LEU A 235 -14.40 -13.83 -13.13
C LEU A 235 -13.71 -13.33 -14.40
N ALA A 236 -13.19 -12.10 -14.39
CA ALA A 236 -12.56 -11.47 -15.54
C ALA A 236 -11.04 -11.74 -15.63
N LEU A 237 -10.40 -12.07 -14.51
CA LEU A 237 -8.95 -12.36 -14.43
C LEU A 237 -8.45 -13.42 -15.43
N PRO A 238 -9.15 -14.55 -15.69
CA PRO A 238 -8.71 -15.51 -16.71
C PRO A 238 -8.60 -14.89 -18.11
N ASP A 239 -9.59 -14.08 -18.50
CA ASP A 239 -9.61 -13.44 -19.81
C ASP A 239 -8.56 -12.34 -19.93
N MET A 240 -8.35 -11.57 -18.85
CA MET A 240 -7.28 -10.57 -18.76
C MET A 240 -5.89 -11.21 -18.88
N CYS A 241 -5.68 -12.34 -18.19
CA CYS A 241 -4.44 -13.11 -18.28
C CYS A 241 -4.22 -13.65 -19.69
N ALA A 242 -5.25 -14.23 -20.32
CA ALA A 242 -5.16 -14.74 -21.69
C ALA A 242 -4.86 -13.63 -22.70
N PHE A 243 -5.52 -12.47 -22.57
CA PHE A 243 -5.27 -11.30 -23.40
C PHE A 243 -3.83 -10.79 -23.25
N ALA A 244 -3.37 -10.58 -22.01
CA ALA A 244 -2.00 -10.12 -21.74
C ALA A 244 -0.95 -11.14 -22.20
N ALA A 245 -1.16 -12.44 -21.98
CA ALA A 245 -0.27 -13.50 -22.46
C ALA A 245 -0.16 -13.50 -23.98
N GLY A 246 -1.28 -13.40 -24.70
CA GLY A 246 -1.31 -13.33 -26.16
C GLY A 246 -0.62 -12.08 -26.72
N PHE A 247 -0.66 -10.96 -25.98
CA PHE A 247 0.07 -9.75 -26.35
C PHE A 247 1.59 -9.86 -26.09
N LEU A 248 1.98 -10.42 -24.94
CA LEU A 248 3.38 -10.56 -24.53
C LEU A 248 4.12 -11.68 -25.29
N GLY A 249 3.41 -12.73 -25.70
CA GLY A 249 3.97 -13.88 -26.41
C GLY A 249 4.31 -13.61 -27.87
N LYS A 250 3.76 -12.55 -28.47
CA LYS A 250 4.25 -12.01 -29.74
C LYS A 250 5.62 -11.39 -29.42
N GLY A 251 6.72 -11.97 -29.90
CA GLY A 251 8.06 -11.47 -29.59
C GLY A 251 8.27 -9.99 -29.94
N PRO A 252 9.40 -9.38 -29.53
CA PRO A 252 9.75 -8.04 -30.01
C PRO A 252 9.85 -8.06 -31.54
N SER A 253 9.18 -7.13 -32.21
CA SER A 253 9.46 -6.86 -33.62
C SER A 253 10.87 -6.26 -33.69
N SER A 254 11.61 -6.51 -34.76
CA SER A 254 12.94 -5.95 -34.96
C SER A 254 12.94 -4.42 -34.77
N GLY A 255 13.56 -3.94 -33.68
CA GLY A 255 13.67 -2.51 -33.34
C GLY A 255 12.73 -2.00 -32.24
N ASP A 256 11.77 -2.80 -31.78
CA ASP A 256 10.82 -2.40 -30.74
C ASP A 256 11.37 -2.59 -29.31
N GLY A 257 11.00 -1.68 -28.42
CA GLY A 257 11.28 -1.80 -26.98
C GLY A 257 10.51 -2.94 -26.29
N PRO A 258 10.76 -3.18 -24.98
CA PRO A 258 10.07 -4.24 -24.25
C PRO A 258 8.57 -3.99 -24.16
N ARG A 259 7.77 -5.01 -24.45
CA ARG A 259 6.30 -4.92 -24.38
C ARG A 259 5.81 -4.63 -22.96
N GLN A 260 4.76 -3.82 -22.87
CA GLN A 260 4.17 -3.36 -21.61
C GLN A 260 2.66 -3.64 -21.57
N VAL A 261 2.18 -4.03 -20.40
CA VAL A 261 0.75 -4.12 -20.06
C VAL A 261 0.43 -2.98 -19.09
N VAL A 262 -0.52 -2.14 -19.45
CA VAL A 262 -1.04 -1.07 -18.57
C VAL A 262 -2.42 -1.45 -18.10
N VAL A 263 -2.62 -1.49 -16.79
CA VAL A 263 -3.93 -1.77 -16.17
C VAL A 263 -4.46 -0.51 -15.51
N ALA A 264 -5.67 -0.11 -15.88
CA ALA A 264 -6.29 1.09 -15.34
C ALA A 264 -7.59 0.77 -14.62
N CYS A 265 -7.86 1.48 -13.52
CA CYS A 265 -9.18 1.54 -12.89
C CYS A 265 -9.44 2.97 -12.45
N ASP A 266 -10.63 3.27 -11.92
CA ASP A 266 -11.02 4.63 -11.51
C ASP A 266 -9.97 5.34 -10.64
N SER A 267 -9.53 4.71 -9.54
CA SER A 267 -8.52 5.27 -8.63
C SER A 267 -7.07 5.01 -9.05
N GLY A 268 -6.82 4.04 -9.93
CA GLY A 268 -5.49 3.47 -10.19
C GLY A 268 -4.82 2.80 -8.98
N LYS A 269 -5.54 2.58 -7.87
CA LYS A 269 -4.98 2.10 -6.58
C LYS A 269 -5.56 0.77 -6.09
N ASP A 270 -6.72 0.35 -6.60
CA ASP A 270 -7.44 -0.83 -6.10
C ASP A 270 -7.50 -1.95 -7.15
N LEU A 271 -8.54 -1.97 -8.00
CA LEU A 271 -8.78 -3.06 -8.95
C LEU A 271 -7.62 -3.22 -9.94
N SER A 272 -7.03 -2.12 -10.41
CA SER A 272 -5.87 -2.15 -11.30
C SER A 272 -4.67 -2.82 -10.64
N VAL A 273 -4.43 -2.54 -9.36
CA VAL A 273 -3.36 -3.17 -8.55
C VAL A 273 -3.66 -4.64 -8.34
N GLY A 274 -4.91 -5.01 -8.03
CA GLY A 274 -5.33 -6.40 -7.89
C GLY A 274 -5.15 -7.21 -9.19
N ALA A 275 -5.56 -6.65 -10.33
CA ALA A 275 -5.36 -7.25 -11.63
C ALA A 275 -3.87 -7.35 -12.00
N ALA A 276 -3.08 -6.31 -11.75
CA ALA A 276 -1.64 -6.33 -11.95
C ALA A 276 -0.94 -7.38 -11.09
N LEU A 277 -1.36 -7.56 -9.84
CA LEU A 277 -0.86 -8.61 -8.95
C LEU A 277 -1.20 -10.01 -9.51
N ALA A 278 -2.43 -10.23 -9.97
CA ALA A 278 -2.83 -11.49 -10.58
C ALA A 278 -2.03 -11.80 -11.85
N LEU A 279 -1.86 -10.80 -12.75
CA LEU A 279 -1.03 -10.91 -13.94
C LEU A 279 0.43 -11.21 -13.59
N SER A 280 0.99 -10.50 -12.60
CA SER A 280 2.36 -10.71 -12.13
C SER A 280 2.57 -12.14 -11.63
N CYS A 281 1.63 -12.67 -10.84
CA CYS A 281 1.72 -14.03 -10.33
C CYS A 281 1.53 -15.07 -11.44
N HIS A 282 0.52 -14.89 -12.29
CA HIS A 282 0.08 -15.88 -13.25
C HIS A 282 0.96 -15.97 -14.49
N LEU A 283 1.45 -14.84 -14.98
CA LEU A 283 2.19 -14.78 -16.25
C LEU A 283 3.70 -14.85 -16.08
N PHE A 284 4.25 -14.52 -14.91
CA PHE A 284 5.69 -14.39 -14.72
C PHE A 284 6.23 -15.37 -13.68
N ASP A 285 7.45 -15.84 -13.92
CA ASP A 285 8.23 -16.61 -12.95
C ASP A 285 8.95 -15.68 -11.95
N ASP A 286 9.71 -16.26 -11.02
CA ASP A 286 10.47 -15.51 -10.00
C ASP A 286 11.61 -14.68 -10.59
N GLY A 287 12.08 -15.02 -11.78
CA GLY A 287 13.03 -14.21 -12.56
C GLY A 287 12.38 -13.09 -13.39
N GLY A 288 11.06 -12.94 -13.35
CA GLY A 288 10.34 -11.94 -14.15
C GLY A 288 10.22 -12.30 -15.64
N ARG A 289 10.42 -13.56 -16.00
CA ARG A 289 10.26 -14.08 -17.36
C ARG A 289 8.85 -14.59 -17.56
N LEU A 290 8.35 -14.47 -18.79
CA LEU A 290 7.03 -15.00 -19.14
C LEU A 290 7.03 -16.52 -19.02
N ARG A 291 6.06 -17.08 -18.29
CA ARG A 291 5.90 -18.52 -18.13
C ARG A 291 5.52 -19.17 -19.46
N VAL A 292 5.98 -20.40 -19.65
CA VAL A 292 5.62 -21.19 -20.83
C VAL A 292 4.17 -21.69 -20.68
N PRO A 293 3.33 -21.58 -21.72
CA PRO A 293 1.98 -22.16 -21.68
C PRO A 293 2.01 -23.65 -21.31
N GLY A 294 1.20 -24.04 -20.32
CA GLY A 294 1.11 -25.44 -19.86
C GLY A 294 2.11 -25.83 -18.76
N GLU A 295 3.03 -24.94 -18.37
CA GLU A 295 3.89 -25.16 -17.22
C GLU A 295 3.07 -25.15 -15.93
N ALA A 296 3.28 -26.16 -15.07
CA ALA A 296 2.57 -26.27 -13.80
C ALA A 296 3.03 -25.15 -12.84
N ALA A 297 2.22 -24.09 -12.73
CA ALA A 297 2.43 -23.04 -11.74
C ALA A 297 1.77 -23.42 -10.41
N SER A 298 2.55 -23.43 -9.33
CA SER A 298 2.02 -23.53 -7.96
C SER A 298 1.87 -22.14 -7.37
N PHE A 299 0.63 -21.74 -7.09
CA PHE A 299 0.34 -20.45 -6.47
C PHE A 299 0.16 -20.62 -4.96
N THR A 300 1.08 -20.04 -4.19
CA THR A 300 1.03 -20.09 -2.72
C THR A 300 0.70 -18.72 -2.15
N LYS A 301 0.15 -18.68 -0.92
CA LYS A 301 -0.05 -17.41 -0.20
C LYS A 301 1.25 -16.65 0.02
N ALA A 302 2.37 -17.35 0.14
CA ALA A 302 3.69 -16.74 0.26
C ALA A 302 4.07 -15.98 -1.02
N LEU A 303 3.90 -16.60 -2.19
CA LEU A 303 4.16 -15.95 -3.49
C LEU A 303 3.31 -14.69 -3.67
N VAL A 304 2.00 -14.78 -3.43
CA VAL A 304 1.09 -13.62 -3.58
C VAL A 304 1.49 -12.47 -2.65
N LYS A 305 1.88 -12.78 -1.41
CA LYS A 305 2.37 -11.78 -0.45
C LYS A 305 3.68 -11.14 -0.89
N ALA A 306 4.65 -11.93 -1.36
CA ALA A 306 5.92 -11.40 -1.85
C ALA A 306 5.72 -10.46 -3.05
N ARG A 307 4.90 -10.87 -4.03
CA ARG A 307 4.57 -10.02 -5.21
C ARG A 307 3.81 -8.75 -4.80
N LEU A 308 2.86 -8.86 -3.88
CA LEU A 308 2.17 -7.69 -3.35
C LEU A 308 3.14 -6.75 -2.62
N GLY A 309 4.07 -7.28 -1.83
CA GLY A 309 5.11 -6.50 -1.15
C GLY A 309 6.00 -5.74 -2.14
N ALA A 310 6.42 -6.39 -3.23
CA ALA A 310 7.19 -5.74 -4.30
C ALA A 310 6.39 -4.63 -4.99
N ILE A 311 5.11 -4.88 -5.29
CA ILE A 311 4.20 -3.89 -5.86
C ILE A 311 4.03 -2.68 -4.92
N MET A 312 3.81 -2.91 -3.63
CA MET A 312 3.65 -1.83 -2.64
C MET A 312 4.96 -1.09 -2.37
N THR A 313 6.11 -1.73 -2.58
CA THR A 313 7.42 -1.05 -2.54
C THR A 313 7.60 -0.11 -3.75
N ALA A 314 7.17 -0.56 -4.94
CA ALA A 314 7.24 0.25 -6.17
C ALA A 314 6.15 1.34 -6.23
N TYR A 315 5.00 1.10 -5.59
CA TYR A 315 3.87 2.02 -5.55
C TYR A 315 3.25 2.05 -4.14
N PRO A 316 3.82 2.83 -3.20
CA PRO A 316 3.36 2.90 -1.81
C PRO A 316 1.91 3.35 -1.64
N GLU A 317 1.38 4.13 -2.58
CA GLU A 317 -0.01 4.59 -2.55
C GLU A 317 -1.02 3.55 -3.07
N ALA A 318 -0.55 2.37 -3.50
CA ALA A 318 -1.41 1.24 -3.83
C ALA A 318 -2.23 0.83 -2.61
N ASN A 319 -3.55 0.72 -2.79
CA ASN A 319 -4.48 0.37 -1.72
C ASN A 319 -5.55 -0.62 -2.23
N PRO A 320 -5.15 -1.86 -2.62
CA PRO A 320 -6.11 -2.88 -3.01
C PRO A 320 -6.98 -3.28 -1.82
N SER A 321 -8.29 -3.21 -1.99
CA SER A 321 -9.24 -3.57 -0.93
C SER A 321 -9.10 -5.03 -0.53
N ARG A 322 -9.51 -5.36 0.70
CA ARG A 322 -9.55 -6.75 1.18
C ARG A 322 -10.35 -7.65 0.23
N GLN A 323 -11.44 -7.15 -0.33
CA GLN A 323 -12.28 -7.89 -1.29
C GLN A 323 -11.55 -8.11 -2.62
N THR A 324 -10.82 -7.12 -3.12
CA THR A 324 -9.98 -7.25 -4.32
C THR A 324 -8.91 -8.33 -4.10
N LEU A 325 -8.20 -8.29 -2.97
CA LEU A 325 -7.19 -9.29 -2.62
C LEU A 325 -7.78 -10.70 -2.43
N GLN A 326 -8.98 -10.82 -1.87
CA GLN A 326 -9.69 -12.10 -1.78
C GLN A 326 -10.00 -12.67 -3.17
N SER A 327 -10.49 -11.83 -4.08
CA SER A 327 -10.75 -12.23 -5.47
C SER A 327 -9.49 -12.69 -6.20
N VAL A 328 -8.36 -12.01 -6.00
CA VAL A 328 -7.06 -12.41 -6.56
C VAL A 328 -6.60 -13.75 -5.99
N ASN A 329 -6.67 -13.95 -4.66
CA ASN A 329 -6.30 -15.21 -4.04
C ASN A 329 -7.19 -16.36 -4.53
N SER A 330 -8.50 -16.15 -4.60
CA SER A 330 -9.43 -17.17 -5.11
C SER A 330 -9.31 -17.41 -6.61
N PHE A 331 -8.75 -16.46 -7.38
CA PHE A 331 -8.34 -16.72 -8.76
C PHE A 331 -7.07 -17.59 -8.80
N LEU A 332 -6.04 -17.25 -8.03
CA LEU A 332 -4.76 -17.95 -8.12
C LEU A 332 -4.78 -19.34 -7.46
N MET A 333 -5.54 -19.53 -6.37
CA MET A 333 -5.50 -20.75 -5.56
C MET A 333 -6.74 -21.64 -5.72
N ASP A 334 -7.90 -21.03 -5.97
CA ASP A 334 -9.19 -21.75 -5.98
C ASP A 334 -9.82 -21.85 -7.38
N TRP A 335 -9.27 -21.18 -8.40
CA TRP A 335 -9.84 -21.18 -9.75
C TRP A 335 -9.37 -22.40 -10.54
N ARG A 336 -10.14 -23.47 -10.34
CA ARG A 336 -10.22 -24.69 -11.16
C ARG A 336 -8.89 -25.41 -11.44
N ARG A 337 -8.65 -26.44 -10.62
CA ARG A 337 -8.64 -27.79 -11.19
C ARG A 337 -10.03 -28.14 -11.74
#